data_AF-A0A955NPP7-F1
#
_entry.id   AF-A0A955NPP7-F1
#
_cell.length_a   1.000
_cell.length_b   1.000
_cell.length_c   1.000
_cell.angle_alpha   90.00
_cell.angle_beta   90.00
_cell.angle_gamma   90.00
#
_symmetry.space_group_name_H-M   'P 1'
#
loop_
_entity.id
_entity.type
_entity.pdbx_description
1 polymer ?
#
loop_
_entity_poly.entity_id
_entity_poly.type
_entity_poly.pdbx_seq_one_letter_code
_entity_poly.pdbx_strand_id
1 'polypeptide(L)'
;MAILLLVLGGVLLMGGAEFLVRGASKLAVSAGLSPLVIGLTVVAYGTSMPETAVSVVSAYKGSSELALANVLGSNVCNVLLVLGASALIAPLIVSEQLIRLDVPVMIGITILAYL
;
A
#
# COMPACT_ATOMS: atom_id res chain seq x y z
N MET A 1 -9.66 -26.91 -6.43
CA MET A 1 -9.88 -25.83 -7.41
C MET A 1 -9.80 -24.44 -6.77
N ALA A 2 -10.57 -24.14 -5.72
CA ALA A 2 -10.58 -22.82 -5.08
C ALA A 2 -9.20 -22.34 -4.58
N ILE A 3 -8.45 -23.20 -3.87
CA ILE A 3 -7.10 -22.86 -3.37
C ILE A 3 -6.13 -22.57 -4.53
N LEU A 4 -6.20 -23.35 -5.61
CA LEU A 4 -5.38 -23.13 -6.80
C LEU A 4 -5.67 -21.77 -7.45
N LEU A 5 -6.95 -21.41 -7.59
CA LEU A 5 -7.37 -20.11 -8.12
C LEU A 5 -6.98 -18.96 -7.19
N LEU A 6 -7.04 -19.16 -5.86
CA LEU A 6 -6.59 -18.17 -4.87
C LEU A 6 -5.09 -17.89 -5.04
N VAL A 7 -4.26 -18.93 -5.09
CA VAL A 7 -2.81 -18.80 -5.25
C VAL A 7 -2.47 -18.16 -6.59
N LEU A 8 -3.06 -18.66 -7.68
CA LEU A 8 -2.82 -18.13 -9.02
C LEU A 8 -3.26 -16.66 -9.13
N GLY A 9 -4.44 -16.33 -8.60
CA GLY A 9 -4.95 -14.96 -8.57
C GLY A 9 -4.06 -14.02 -7.75
N GLY A 10 -3.55 -14.47 -6.60
CA GLY A 10 -2.60 -13.71 -5.78
C GLY A 10 -1.29 -13.45 -6.51
N VAL A 11 -0.71 -14.46 -7.17
CA VAL A 11 0.50 -14.31 -7.97
C VAL A 11 0.29 -13.35 -9.14
N LEU A 12 -0.84 -13.47 -9.85
CA LEU A 12 -1.17 -12.59 -10.96
C LEU A 12 -1.40 -11.15 -10.51
N LEU A 13 -2.06 -10.93 -9.36
CA LEU A 13 -2.27 -9.60 -8.78
C LEU A 13 -0.94 -8.96 -8.39
N MET A 14 -0.07 -9.68 -7.66
CA MET A 14 1.26 -9.17 -7.28
C MET A 14 2.13 -8.90 -8.51
N GLY A 15 2.18 -9.84 -9.46
CA GLY A 15 2.95 -9.67 -10.69
C GLY A 15 2.43 -8.50 -11.53
N GLY A 16 1.11 -8.37 -11.67
CA GLY A 16 0.48 -7.26 -12.38
C GLY A 16 0.80 -5.90 -11.75
N ALA A 17 0.74 -5.80 -10.42
CA ALA A 17 1.12 -4.60 -9.69
C ALA A 17 2.61 -4.25 -9.90
N GLU A 18 3.50 -5.24 -9.86
CA GLU A 18 4.93 -5.03 -10.11
C GLU A 18 5.20 -4.53 -11.54
N PHE A 19 4.54 -5.12 -12.54
CA PHE A 19 4.65 -4.65 -13.93
C PHE A 19 4.10 -3.23 -14.10
N LEU A 20 2.98 -2.91 -13.44
CA LEU A 20 2.39 -1.58 -13.44
C LEU A 20 3.34 -0.54 -12.84
N VAL A 21 3.90 -0.81 -11.66
CA VAL A 21 4.87 0.07 -10.99
C VAL A 21 6.06 0.31 -11.91
N ARG A 22 6.68 -0.75 -12.44
CA ARG A 22 7.85 -0.62 -13.33
C ARG A 22 7.55 0.16 -14.60
N GLY A 23 6.40 -0.10 -15.23
CA GLY A 23 5.97 0.60 -16.44
C GLY A 23 5.71 2.08 -16.16
N ALA A 24 4.92 2.38 -15.14
CA ALA A 24 4.58 3.74 -14.74
C ALA A 24 5.81 4.53 -14.29
N SER A 25 6.73 3.93 -13.54
CA SER A 25 7.98 4.58 -13.14
C SER A 25 8.86 4.92 -14.34
N LYS A 26 8.99 4.04 -15.34
CA LYS A 26 9.73 4.34 -16.58
C LYS A 26 9.11 5.51 -17.35
N LEU A 27 7.78 5.54 -17.45
CA LEU A 27 7.08 6.65 -18.08
C LEU A 27 7.31 7.97 -17.32
N ALA A 28 7.21 7.95 -15.99
CA ALA A 28 7.43 9.11 -15.17
C ALA A 28 8.86 9.66 -15.29
N VAL A 29 9.88 8.78 -15.36
CA VAL A 29 11.26 9.19 -15.66
C VAL A 29 11.37 9.86 -17.03
N SER A 30 10.76 9.25 -18.06
CA SER A 30 10.77 9.84 -19.41
C SER A 30 10.03 11.18 -19.50
N ALA A 31 9.07 11.42 -18.61
CA ALA A 31 8.35 12.68 -18.46
C ALA A 31 9.10 13.73 -17.60
N GLY A 32 10.32 13.42 -17.13
CA GLY A 32 11.16 14.35 -16.37
C GLY A 32 10.83 14.46 -14.88
N LEU A 33 10.05 13.53 -14.32
CA LEU A 33 9.76 13.52 -12.89
C LEU A 33 11.00 13.08 -12.10
N SER A 34 11.23 13.72 -10.94
CA SER A 34 12.34 13.35 -10.07
C SER A 34 12.11 11.99 -9.41
N PRO A 35 13.17 11.22 -9.09
CA PRO A 35 13.04 9.94 -8.38
C PRO A 35 12.24 10.03 -7.08
N LEU A 36 12.34 11.17 -6.38
CA LEU A 36 11.59 11.43 -5.16
C LEU A 36 10.08 11.48 -5.43
N VAL A 37 9.65 12.23 -6.46
CA VAL A 37 8.23 12.30 -6.82
C VAL A 37 7.71 10.93 -7.25
N ILE A 38 8.49 10.17 -8.03
CA ILE A 38 8.12 8.82 -8.49
C ILE A 38 7.96 7.88 -7.29
N GLY A 39 8.89 7.92 -6.33
CA GLY A 39 8.82 7.12 -5.11
C GLY A 39 7.60 7.45 -4.24
N LEU A 40 7.34 8.74 -4.02
CA LEU A 40 6.22 9.21 -3.19
C LEU A 40 4.85 9.08 -3.87
N THR A 41 4.79 8.86 -5.18
CA THR A 41 3.52 8.79 -5.93
C THR A 41 3.34 7.44 -6.59
N VAL A 42 4.03 7.19 -7.71
CA VAL A 42 3.86 6.00 -8.56
C VAL A 42 4.15 4.72 -7.79
N VAL A 43 5.26 4.67 -7.06
CA VAL A 43 5.65 3.47 -6.30
C VAL A 43 4.71 3.29 -5.12
N ALA A 44 4.48 4.34 -4.33
CA ALA A 44 3.59 4.30 -3.17
C ALA A 44 2.15 3.84 -3.51
N TYR A 45 1.59 4.35 -4.62
CA TYR A 45 0.29 3.88 -5.12
C TYR A 45 0.39 2.45 -5.64
N GLY A 46 1.40 2.16 -6.44
CA GLY A 46 1.57 0.88 -7.13
C GLY A 46 1.71 -0.30 -6.17
N THR A 47 2.39 -0.14 -5.03
CA THR A 47 2.48 -1.19 -4.00
C THR A 47 1.17 -1.45 -3.29
N SER A 48 0.25 -0.48 -3.26
CA SER A 48 -1.08 -0.60 -2.64
C SER A 48 -2.18 -0.97 -3.65
N MET A 49 -1.82 -1.23 -4.91
CA MET A 49 -2.76 -1.59 -5.98
C MET A 49 -3.44 -2.94 -5.75
N PRO A 50 -2.74 -4.02 -5.33
CA PRO A 50 -3.40 -5.29 -5.04
C PRO A 50 -4.51 -5.15 -3.99
N GLU A 51 -4.23 -4.42 -2.91
CA GLU A 51 -5.14 -4.16 -1.80
C GLU A 51 -6.33 -3.34 -2.30
N THR A 52 -6.07 -2.29 -3.07
CA THR A 52 -7.12 -1.45 -3.67
C THR A 52 -8.02 -2.29 -4.57
N ALA A 53 -7.45 -3.13 -5.43
CA ALA A 53 -8.21 -4.01 -6.32
C ALA A 53 -9.10 -4.99 -5.53
N VAL A 54 -8.56 -5.62 -4.49
CA VAL A 54 -9.32 -6.54 -3.62
C VAL A 54 -10.45 -5.80 -2.90
N SER A 55 -10.18 -4.62 -2.33
CA SER A 55 -11.19 -3.82 -1.63
C SER A 55 -12.29 -3.33 -2.56
N VAL A 56 -11.95 -2.83 -3.74
CA VAL A 56 -12.94 -2.36 -4.74
C VAL A 56 -13.82 -3.52 -5.22
N VAL A 57 -13.22 -4.66 -5.56
CA VAL A 57 -13.99 -5.84 -6.01
C VAL A 57 -14.88 -6.37 -4.88
N SER A 58 -14.39 -6.38 -3.64
CA SER A 58 -15.17 -6.84 -2.48
C SER A 58 -16.35 -5.92 -2.20
N ALA A 59 -16.14 -4.59 -2.23
CA ALA A 59 -17.19 -3.60 -2.08
C ALA A 59 -18.23 -3.71 -3.21
N TYR A 60 -17.78 -3.86 -4.46
CA TYR A 60 -18.65 -4.04 -5.62
C TYR A 60 -19.52 -5.30 -5.52
N LYS A 61 -18.99 -6.39 -4.92
CA LYS A 61 -19.73 -7.62 -4.66
C LYS A 61 -20.65 -7.56 -3.44
N GLY A 62 -20.79 -6.40 -2.79
CA GLY A 62 -21.59 -6.23 -1.58
C GLY A 62 -20.93 -6.74 -0.30
N SER A 63 -19.65 -7.13 -0.35
CA SER A 63 -18.85 -7.54 0.81
C SER A 63 -18.06 -6.36 1.36
N SER A 64 -18.77 -5.33 1.83
CA SER A 64 -18.17 -4.10 2.39
C SER A 64 -17.32 -4.37 3.63
N GLU A 65 -17.71 -5.32 4.48
CA GLU A 65 -16.93 -5.75 5.64
C GLU A 65 -15.55 -6.30 5.24
N LEU A 66 -15.50 -7.11 4.18
CA LEU A 66 -14.23 -7.64 3.65
C LEU A 66 -13.36 -6.51 3.06
N ALA A 67 -13.99 -5.56 2.37
CA ALA A 67 -13.27 -4.40 1.82
C ALA A 67 -12.64 -3.54 2.93
N LEU A 68 -13.37 -3.28 4.01
CA LEU A 68 -12.88 -2.56 5.20
C LEU A 68 -11.80 -3.36 5.93
N ALA A 69 -12.02 -4.65 6.15
CA ALA A 69 -11.05 -5.53 6.80
C ALA A 69 -9.71 -5.57 6.04
N ASN A 70 -9.76 -5.57 4.70
CA ASN A 70 -8.57 -5.51 3.86
C ASN A 70 -7.81 -4.17 4.03
N VAL A 71 -8.49 -3.02 3.94
CA VAL A 71 -7.85 -1.70 4.09
C VAL A 71 -7.24 -1.53 5.48
N LEU A 72 -8.02 -1.83 6.53
CA LEU A 72 -7.57 -1.67 7.92
C LEU A 72 -6.47 -2.69 8.26
N GLY A 73 -6.66 -3.96 7.87
CA GLY A 73 -5.73 -5.05 8.12
C GLY A 73 -4.36 -4.79 7.50
N SER A 74 -4.30 -4.32 6.26
CA SER A 74 -3.03 -4.03 5.58
C SER A 74 -2.26 -2.89 6.26
N ASN A 75 -2.93 -1.82 6.69
CA ASN A 75 -2.27 -0.73 7.41
C ASN A 75 -1.75 -1.17 8.78
N VAL A 76 -2.54 -1.94 9.53
CA VAL A 76 -2.12 -2.50 10.83
C VAL A 76 -0.92 -3.44 10.65
N CYS A 77 -0.93 -4.29 9.62
CA CYS A 77 0.17 -5.18 9.29
C CYS A 77 1.45 -4.38 8.93
N ASN A 78 1.33 -3.32 8.13
CA ASN A 78 2.47 -2.49 7.76
C ASN A 78 3.12 -1.82 8.99
N VAL A 79 2.33 -1.31 9.93
CA VAL A 79 2.87 -0.62 11.12
C VAL A 79 3.38 -1.61 12.16
N LEU A 80 2.60 -2.64 12.51
CA LEU A 80 2.95 -3.53 13.62
C LEU A 80 3.92 -4.63 13.17
N LEU A 81 3.67 -5.25 12.02
CA LEU A 81 4.48 -6.37 11.56
C LEU A 81 5.69 -5.88 10.75
N VAL A 82 5.47 -5.15 9.66
CA VAL A 82 6.57 -4.79 8.75
C VAL A 82 7.52 -3.78 9.39
N LEU A 83 7.00 -2.64 9.84
CA LEU A 83 7.79 -1.59 10.49
C LEU A 83 8.33 -2.06 11.84
N GLY A 84 7.51 -2.74 12.65
CA GLY A 84 7.93 -3.31 13.93
C GLY A 84 9.07 -4.33 13.79
N ALA A 85 8.95 -5.30 12.86
CA ALA A 85 10.02 -6.25 12.60
C ALA A 85 11.28 -5.56 12.04
N SER A 86 11.12 -4.58 11.15
CA SER A 86 12.25 -3.81 10.61
C SER A 86 13.02 -3.09 11.71
N ALA A 87 12.31 -2.50 12.68
CA ALA A 87 12.91 -1.81 13.84
C ALA A 87 13.64 -2.75 14.80
N LEU A 88 13.21 -4.02 14.90
CA LEU A 88 13.90 -5.05 15.70
C LEU A 88 15.20 -5.52 15.04
N ILE A 89 15.25 -5.54 13.70
CA ILE A 89 16.40 -6.04 12.94
C ILE A 89 17.47 -4.95 12.78
N ALA A 90 17.06 -3.71 12.51
CA ALA A 90 17.99 -2.61 12.26
C ALA A 90 17.45 -1.27 12.79
N PRO A 91 18.33 -0.37 13.28
CA PRO A 91 17.93 0.97 13.68
C PRO A 91 17.39 1.76 12.49
N LEU A 92 16.16 2.26 12.62
CA LEU A 92 15.48 3.03 11.59
C LEU A 92 15.88 4.51 11.68
N ILE A 93 16.59 5.00 10.67
CA ILE A 93 16.87 6.43 10.52
C ILE A 93 15.65 7.06 9.84
N VAL A 94 14.85 7.80 10.62
CA VAL A 94 13.63 8.48 10.14
C VAL A 94 13.86 9.98 10.02
N SER A 95 13.21 10.62 9.04
CA SER A 95 13.26 12.07 8.87
C SER A 95 12.42 12.79 9.93
N GLU A 96 12.82 13.99 10.32
CA GLU A 96 12.05 14.83 11.25
C GLU A 96 10.66 15.19 10.71
N GLN A 97 10.55 15.33 9.38
CA GLN A 97 9.28 15.57 8.69
C GLN A 97 8.28 14.43 8.93
N LEU A 98 8.74 13.16 8.88
CA LEU A 98 7.89 12.01 9.13
C LEU A 98 7.25 12.08 10.53
N ILE A 99 8.04 12.46 11.54
CA ILE A 99 7.61 12.51 12.94
C ILE A 99 6.69 13.70 13.20
N ARG A 100 7.00 14.88 12.65
CA ARG A 100 6.30 16.13 12.97
C ARG A 100 5.09 16.40 12.10
N LEU A 101 5.05 15.85 10.88
CA LEU A 101 3.99 16.10 9.92
C LEU A 101 3.25 14.82 9.55
N ASP A 102 3.96 13.85 8.96
CA ASP A 102 3.29 12.71 8.32
C ASP A 102 2.55 11.81 9.33
N VAL A 103 3.17 11.51 10.48
CA VAL A 103 2.55 10.70 11.55
C VAL A 103 1.35 11.41 12.21
N PRO A 104 1.45 12.68 12.66
CA PRO A 104 0.30 13.41 13.18
C PRO A 104 -0.85 13.55 12.18
N VAL A 105 -0.54 13.81 10.90
CA VAL A 105 -1.54 13.88 9.83
C VAL A 105 -2.21 12.52 9.63
N MET A 106 -1.44 11.43 9.59
CA MET A 106 -1.98 10.07 9.49
C MET A 106 -2.93 9.75 10.65
N ILE A 107 -2.55 10.09 11.88
CA ILE A 107 -3.40 9.90 13.07
C ILE A 107 -4.68 10.74 12.96
N GLY A 108 -4.55 12.01 12.56
CA GLY A 108 -5.69 12.91 12.37
C GLY A 108 -6.69 12.39 11.33
N ILE A 109 -6.20 11.92 10.18
CA ILE A 109 -7.02 11.29 9.14
C ILE A 109 -7.68 10.02 9.66
N THR A 110 -6.96 9.20 10.44
CA THR A 110 -7.51 7.97 11.02
C THR A 110 -8.65 8.26 11.99
N ILE A 111 -8.50 9.27 12.85
CA ILE A 111 -9.56 9.71 13.76
C ILE A 111 -10.76 10.22 12.96
N LEU A 112 -10.53 11.06 11.95
CA LEU A 112 -11.60 11.58 11.10
C LEU A 112 -12.34 10.46 10.36
N ALA A 113 -11.65 9.43 9.89
CA ALA A 113 -12.25 8.29 9.20
C ALA A 113 -13.05 7.37 10.15
N TYR A 114 -12.78 7.42 11.46
CA TYR A 114 -13.51 6.67 12.47
C TYR A 114 -14.78 7.37 12.96
N LEU A 115 -14.82 8.72 12.90
CA LEU A 115 -15.96 9.55 13.27
C LEU A 115 -17.03 9.59 12.17
#